data_AF-A0A941RXC1-F1
#
_entry.id   AF-A0A941RXC1-F1
#
_cell.length_a   1.000
_cell.length_b   1.000
_cell.length_c   1.000
_cell.angle_alpha   90.00
_cell.angle_beta   90.00
_cell.angle_gamma   90.00
#
_symmetry.space_group_name_H-M   'P 1'
#
loop_
_entity.id
_entity.type
_entity.pdbx_description
1 polymer ?
#
loop_
_entity_poly.entity_id
_entity_poly.type
_entity_poly.pdbx_seq_one_letter_code
_entity_poly.pdbx_strand_id
1 'polypeptide(L)'
;MEVNETVTAMIAPALFLTATGSLLISTSNRIARIVDRIRALVTQCESGEFEQLDFPELRRQHALQELRQLQIRSNRVAIAVTMLYMAFTAFAGTSLTIGLRSITGGFLESLPAVLAVAGVTLLFIACIFLVLEARSSLRGNDRELRFFYELEARRGARPTETSASDEAQAGKRS
;
A
#
# COMPACT_ATOMS: atom_id res chain seq x y z
N MET A 1 35.52 27.01 8.13
CA MET A 1 34.77 25.88 8.72
C MET A 1 35.77 24.77 8.92
N GLU A 2 36.05 24.39 10.16
CA GLU A 2 36.98 23.29 10.43
C GLU A 2 36.36 21.96 9.96
N VAL A 3 37.19 20.97 9.63
CA VAL A 3 36.73 19.65 9.11
C VAL A 3 35.67 19.02 10.03
N ASN A 4 35.81 19.21 11.35
CA ASN A 4 34.87 18.70 12.36
C ASN A 4 33.45 19.31 12.25
N GLU A 5 33.36 20.61 11.95
CA GLU A 5 32.07 21.29 11.80
C GLU A 5 31.32 20.77 10.55
N THR A 6 32.06 20.47 9.47
CA THR A 6 31.49 19.95 8.22
C THR A 6 30.89 18.56 8.46
N VAL A 7 31.62 17.68 9.15
CA VAL A 7 31.14 16.33 9.50
C VAL A 7 29.93 16.41 10.42
N THR A 8 29.96 17.31 11.42
CA THR A 8 28.81 17.52 12.32
C THR A 8 27.56 17.98 11.56
N ALA A 9 27.71 18.90 10.60
CA ALA A 9 26.62 19.36 9.74
C ALA A 9 26.04 18.25 8.83
N MET A 10 26.83 17.22 8.51
CA MET A 10 26.39 16.07 7.72
C MET A 10 25.61 15.03 8.53
N ILE A 11 25.66 15.05 9.87
CA ILE A 11 24.96 14.08 10.72
C ILE A 11 23.45 14.14 10.47
N ALA A 12 22.86 15.35 10.46
CA ALA A 12 21.43 15.53 10.26
C ALA A 12 20.91 14.96 8.92
N PRO A 13 21.45 15.37 7.74
CA PRO A 13 21.00 14.80 6.47
C PRO A 13 21.30 13.30 6.36
N ALA A 14 22.37 12.78 6.98
CA ALA A 14 22.63 11.34 7.01
C ALA A 14 21.55 10.56 7.77
N LEU A 15 21.12 11.03 8.95
CA LEU A 15 20.04 10.41 9.72
C LEU A 15 18.71 10.42 8.95
N PHE A 16 18.39 11.54 8.30
CA PHE A 16 17.19 11.62 7.46
C PHE A 16 17.27 10.68 6.24
N LEU A 17 18.44 10.52 5.64
CA LEU A 17 18.67 9.58 4.54
C LEU A 17 18.39 8.14 4.98
N THR A 18 18.90 7.74 6.15
CA THR A 18 18.66 6.41 6.72
C THR A 18 17.17 6.19 7.00
N ALA A 19 16.51 7.13 7.69
CA ALA A 19 15.08 7.02 8.00
C ALA A 19 14.22 6.94 6.73
N THR A 20 14.50 7.81 5.74
CA THR A 20 13.80 7.82 4.45
C THR A 20 14.06 6.53 3.68
N GLY A 21 15.29 5.99 3.70
CA GLY A 21 15.65 4.71 3.08
C GLY A 21 14.87 3.54 3.66
N SER A 22 14.72 3.45 4.98
CA SER A 22 13.91 2.42 5.63
C SER A 22 12.43 2.50 5.23
N LEU A 23 11.86 3.72 5.21
CA LEU A 23 10.48 3.93 4.78
C LEU A 23 10.28 3.58 3.30
N LEU A 24 11.25 3.93 2.46
CA LEU A 24 11.23 3.64 1.03
C LEU A 24 11.20 2.12 0.78
N ILE A 25 12.12 1.37 1.40
CA ILE A 25 12.15 -0.10 1.27
C ILE A 25 10.83 -0.72 1.73
N SER A 26 10.34 -0.31 2.91
CA SER A 26 9.06 -0.80 3.46
C SER A 26 7.89 -0.52 2.51
N THR A 27 7.87 0.67 1.89
CA THR A 27 6.80 1.09 0.99
C THR A 27 6.89 0.39 -0.37
N SER A 28 8.09 0.21 -0.93
CA SER A 28 8.29 -0.56 -2.16
C SER A 28 7.80 -1.99 -2.01
N ASN A 29 8.12 -2.64 -0.87
CA ASN A 29 7.59 -3.96 -0.54
C ASN A 29 6.06 -3.96 -0.40
N ARG A 30 5.47 -2.87 0.12
CA ARG A 30 4.01 -2.72 0.19
C ARG A 30 3.38 -2.61 -1.20
N ILE A 31 3.97 -1.85 -2.13
CA ILE A 31 3.47 -1.77 -3.52
C ILE A 31 3.51 -3.12 -4.20
N ALA A 32 4.62 -3.85 -4.09
CA ALA A 32 4.76 -5.18 -4.69
C ALA A 32 3.61 -6.10 -4.26
N ARG A 33 3.34 -6.17 -2.95
CA ARG A 33 2.20 -6.95 -2.41
C ARG A 33 0.84 -6.49 -2.93
N ILE A 34 0.62 -5.18 -3.10
CA ILE A 34 -0.64 -4.66 -3.66
C ILE A 34 -0.78 -5.09 -5.13
N VAL A 35 0.29 -4.98 -5.92
CA VAL A 35 0.30 -5.40 -7.33
C VAL A 35 0.08 -6.90 -7.46
N ASP A 36 0.74 -7.71 -6.63
CA ASP A 36 0.57 -9.16 -6.63
C ASP A 36 -0.87 -9.54 -6.26
N ARG A 37 -1.49 -8.85 -5.28
CA ARG A 37 -2.89 -9.05 -4.92
C ARG A 37 -3.86 -8.65 -6.04
N ILE A 38 -3.58 -7.56 -6.76
CA ILE A 38 -4.36 -7.18 -7.94
C ILE A 38 -4.28 -8.27 -9.01
N ARG A 39 -3.06 -8.76 -9.31
CA ARG A 39 -2.85 -9.83 -10.30
C ARG A 39 -3.59 -11.10 -9.92
N ALA A 40 -3.45 -11.55 -8.67
CA ALA A 40 -4.13 -12.74 -8.18
C ALA A 40 -5.67 -12.62 -8.30
N LEU A 41 -6.23 -11.47 -7.93
CA LEU A 41 -7.68 -11.25 -7.97
C LEU A 41 -8.21 -11.13 -9.41
N VAL A 42 -7.43 -10.54 -10.33
CA VAL A 42 -7.74 -10.55 -11.77
C VAL A 42 -7.77 -11.99 -12.30
N THR A 43 -6.73 -12.78 -12.01
CA THR A 43 -6.67 -14.19 -12.42
C THR A 43 -7.86 -14.99 -11.90
N GLN A 44 -8.29 -14.78 -10.65
CA GLN A 44 -9.50 -15.43 -10.10
C GLN A 44 -10.78 -15.04 -10.84
N CYS A 45 -10.89 -13.77 -11.27
CA CYS A 45 -12.03 -13.33 -12.07
C CYS A 45 -12.04 -13.96 -13.47
N GLU A 46 -10.87 -14.18 -14.06
CA GLU A 46 -10.71 -14.75 -15.41
C GLU A 46 -10.76 -16.28 -15.44
N SER A 47 -10.33 -16.97 -14.37
CA SER A 47 -10.24 -18.43 -14.29
C SER A 47 -11.60 -19.12 -14.19
N GLY A 48 -12.69 -18.37 -13.95
CA GLY A 48 -14.02 -18.94 -13.74
C GLY A 48 -14.16 -19.70 -12.42
N GLU A 49 -13.19 -19.59 -11.50
CA GLU A 49 -13.24 -20.23 -10.17
C GLU A 49 -14.52 -19.87 -9.40
N PHE A 50 -15.03 -18.65 -9.58
CA PHE A 50 -16.27 -18.23 -8.95
C PHE A 50 -17.49 -19.05 -9.39
N GLU A 51 -17.49 -19.56 -10.63
CA GLU A 51 -18.62 -20.31 -11.21
C GLU A 51 -18.81 -21.68 -10.55
N GLN A 52 -17.74 -22.22 -9.94
CA GLN A 52 -17.77 -23.48 -9.20
C GLN A 52 -18.15 -23.29 -7.72
N LEU A 53 -18.24 -22.05 -7.26
CA LEU A 53 -18.52 -21.71 -5.88
C LEU A 53 -19.99 -21.33 -5.69
N ASP A 54 -20.41 -21.29 -4.42
CA ASP A 54 -21.72 -20.81 -4.04
C ASP A 54 -21.83 -19.29 -4.26
N PHE A 55 -22.96 -18.88 -4.84
CA PHE A 55 -23.27 -17.47 -5.17
C PHE A 55 -22.22 -16.82 -6.10
N PRO A 56 -22.00 -17.37 -7.31
CA PRO A 56 -20.93 -16.95 -8.23
C PRO A 56 -21.00 -15.45 -8.57
N GLU A 57 -22.19 -14.95 -8.88
CA GLU A 57 -22.39 -13.54 -9.26
C GLU A 57 -22.09 -12.58 -8.11
N LEU A 58 -22.45 -12.95 -6.87
CA LEU A 58 -22.16 -12.13 -5.68
C LEU A 58 -20.66 -12.04 -5.42
N ARG A 59 -19.94 -13.16 -5.54
CA ARG A 59 -18.48 -13.22 -5.38
C ARG A 59 -17.76 -12.42 -6.45
N ARG A 60 -18.20 -12.52 -7.71
CA ARG A 60 -17.66 -11.75 -8.84
C ARG A 60 -17.85 -10.25 -8.62
N GLN A 61 -19.03 -9.81 -8.18
CA GLN A 61 -19.29 -8.40 -7.86
C GLN A 61 -18.40 -7.91 -6.71
N HIS A 62 -18.23 -8.70 -5.65
CA HIS A 62 -17.34 -8.36 -4.54
C HIS A 62 -15.87 -8.25 -5.00
N ALA A 63 -15.39 -9.19 -5.82
CA ALA A 63 -14.04 -9.16 -6.38
C ALA A 63 -13.78 -7.91 -7.23
N LEU A 64 -14.73 -7.52 -8.11
CA LEU A 64 -14.62 -6.29 -8.90
C LEU A 64 -14.59 -5.03 -8.03
N GLN A 65 -15.37 -4.99 -6.94
CA GLN A 65 -15.34 -3.88 -5.98
C GLN A 65 -14.00 -3.80 -5.26
N GLU A 66 -13.42 -4.93 -4.88
CA GLU A 66 -12.11 -5.01 -4.24
C GLU A 66 -10.99 -4.56 -5.19
N LEU A 67 -11.01 -4.99 -6.46
CA LEU A 67 -10.08 -4.53 -7.49
C LEU A 67 -10.07 -3.00 -7.62
N ARG A 68 -11.25 -2.38 -7.69
CA ARG A 68 -11.37 -0.90 -7.76
C ARG A 68 -10.74 -0.23 -6.54
N GLN A 69 -10.89 -0.82 -5.34
CA GLN A 69 -10.29 -0.30 -4.12
C GLN A 69 -8.77 -0.46 -4.12
N LEU A 70 -8.26 -1.62 -4.53
CA LEU A 70 -6.82 -1.88 -4.66
C LEU A 70 -6.16 -0.94 -5.66
N GLN A 71 -6.83 -0.59 -6.75
CA GLN A 71 -6.34 0.39 -7.72
C GLN A 71 -6.17 1.79 -7.10
N ILE A 72 -7.18 2.29 -6.37
CA ILE A 72 -7.13 3.60 -5.70
C ILE A 72 -5.99 3.62 -4.67
N ARG A 73 -5.83 2.52 -3.92
CA ARG A 73 -4.77 2.34 -2.92
C ARG A 73 -3.39 2.34 -3.56
N SER A 74 -3.21 1.58 -4.65
CA SER A 74 -1.96 1.52 -5.41
C SER A 74 -1.47 2.91 -5.81
N ASN A 75 -2.37 3.78 -6.30
CA ASN A 75 -2.01 5.15 -6.67
C ASN A 75 -1.51 6.00 -5.48
N ARG A 76 -2.15 5.88 -4.31
CA ARG A 76 -1.71 6.61 -3.09
C ARG A 76 -0.33 6.16 -2.63
N VAL A 77 -0.05 4.86 -2.68
CA VAL A 77 1.26 4.33 -2.29
C VAL A 77 2.33 4.71 -3.31
N ALA A 78 2.00 4.73 -4.61
CA ALA A 78 2.90 5.22 -5.65
C ALA A 78 3.32 6.67 -5.40
N ILE A 79 2.36 7.56 -5.09
CA ILE A 79 2.65 8.96 -4.72
C ILE A 79 3.58 9.03 -3.50
N ALA A 80 3.33 8.22 -2.47
CA ALA A 80 4.19 8.17 -1.28
C ALA A 80 5.63 7.77 -1.64
N VAL A 81 5.82 6.73 -2.46
CA VAL A 81 7.14 6.28 -2.92
C VAL A 81 7.86 7.36 -3.72
N THR A 82 7.16 8.04 -4.64
CA THR A 82 7.73 9.15 -5.40
C THR A 82 8.19 10.27 -4.47
N MET A 83 7.38 10.67 -3.49
CA MET A 83 7.74 11.69 -2.51
C MET A 83 8.95 11.26 -1.66
N LEU A 84 9.05 9.99 -1.27
CA LEU A 84 10.22 9.45 -0.56
C LEU A 84 11.48 9.49 -1.41
N TYR A 85 11.42 9.15 -2.70
CA TYR A 85 12.57 9.29 -3.61
C TYR A 85 13.01 10.74 -3.80
N MET A 86 12.06 11.67 -3.88
CA MET A 86 12.36 13.11 -3.96
C MET A 86 13.01 13.62 -2.66
N ALA A 87 12.49 13.20 -1.50
CA ALA A 87 13.09 13.53 -0.20
C ALA A 87 14.50 12.95 -0.05
N PHE A 88 14.70 11.68 -0.43
CA PHE A 88 15.98 11.01 -0.38
C PHE A 88 17.03 11.73 -1.23
N THR A 89 16.67 12.10 -2.47
CA THR A 89 17.53 12.88 -3.37
C THR A 89 17.84 14.26 -2.78
N ALA A 90 16.87 14.94 -2.16
CA ALA A 90 17.09 16.23 -1.50
C ALA A 90 18.07 16.14 -0.31
N PHE A 91 17.97 15.09 0.52
CA PHE A 91 18.91 14.87 1.62
C PHE A 91 20.31 14.48 1.15
N ALA A 92 20.41 13.63 0.11
CA ALA A 92 21.67 13.30 -0.53
C ALA A 92 22.32 14.57 -1.13
N GLY A 93 21.54 15.40 -1.81
CA GLY A 93 22.00 16.69 -2.34
C GLY A 93 22.40 17.68 -1.25
N THR A 94 21.70 17.70 -0.11
CA THR A 94 22.08 18.50 1.07
C THR A 94 23.47 18.09 1.55
N SER A 95 23.69 16.80 1.76
CA SER A 95 24.99 16.26 2.20
C SER A 95 26.10 16.57 1.19
N LEU A 96 25.85 16.35 -0.10
CA LEU A 96 26.79 16.65 -1.18
C LEU A 96 27.15 18.14 -1.21
N THR A 97 26.17 19.03 -1.03
CA THR A 97 26.39 20.49 -1.04
C THR A 97 27.21 20.95 0.18
N ILE A 98 26.97 20.37 1.36
CA ILE A 98 27.79 20.62 2.56
C ILE A 98 29.25 20.20 2.29
N GLY A 99 29.46 19.04 1.67
CA GLY A 99 30.80 18.55 1.32
C GLY A 99 31.48 19.39 0.25
N LEU A 100 30.77 19.80 -0.80
CA LEU A 100 31.33 20.64 -1.86
C LEU A 100 31.71 22.04 -1.35
N ARG A 101 30.94 22.59 -0.41
CA ARG A 101 31.22 23.90 0.20
C ARG A 101 32.56 23.91 0.95
N SER A 102 32.97 22.80 1.57
CA SER A 102 34.26 22.72 2.27
C SER A 102 35.46 22.76 1.32
N ILE A 103 35.27 22.36 0.07
CA ILE A 103 36.32 22.32 -0.96
C ILE A 103 36.35 23.62 -1.81
N THR A 104 35.18 24.18 -2.13
CA THR A 104 35.01 25.26 -3.14
C THR A 104 34.91 26.67 -2.58
N GLY A 105 34.91 26.86 -1.25
CA GLY A 105 35.06 28.18 -0.64
C GLY A 105 33.81 29.07 -0.56
N GLY A 106 32.59 28.52 -0.72
CA GLY A 106 31.39 29.18 -0.18
C GLY A 106 30.32 29.71 -1.14
N PHE A 107 30.35 29.40 -2.44
CA PHE A 107 29.36 29.92 -3.42
C PHE A 107 27.88 29.50 -3.16
N LEU A 108 27.63 28.52 -2.31
CA LEU A 108 26.31 27.91 -2.08
C LEU A 108 25.85 28.11 -0.63
N GLU A 109 25.68 29.37 -0.22
CA GLU A 109 25.50 29.68 1.20
C GLU A 109 24.15 29.20 1.76
N SER A 110 23.07 29.30 0.99
CA SER A 110 21.71 28.91 1.38
C SER A 110 21.23 27.58 0.80
N LEU A 111 21.94 27.01 -0.18
CA LEU A 111 21.49 25.83 -0.93
C LEU A 111 21.27 24.59 -0.03
N PRO A 112 22.16 24.22 0.91
CA PRO A 112 21.93 23.08 1.81
C PRO A 112 20.66 23.24 2.66
N ALA A 113 20.40 24.46 3.16
CA ALA A 113 19.24 24.73 4.00
C ALA A 113 17.92 24.57 3.20
N VAL A 114 17.88 25.08 1.97
CA VAL A 114 16.71 24.95 1.09
C VAL A 114 16.44 23.48 0.74
N LEU A 115 17.48 22.71 0.37
CA LEU A 115 17.33 21.29 0.09
C LEU A 115 16.87 20.50 1.32
N ALA A 116 17.42 20.80 2.51
CA ALA A 116 17.03 20.13 3.74
C ALA A 116 15.55 20.38 4.07
N VAL A 117 15.09 21.63 4.02
CA VAL A 117 13.68 21.98 4.28
C VAL A 117 12.75 21.34 3.26
N ALA A 118 13.13 21.36 1.97
CA ALA A 118 12.36 20.69 0.92
C ALA A 118 12.27 19.17 1.18
N GLY A 119 13.39 18.53 1.53
CA GLY A 119 13.45 17.11 1.86
C GLY A 119 12.55 16.73 3.04
N VAL A 120 12.61 17.48 4.15
CA VAL A 120 11.75 17.24 5.32
C VAL A 120 10.27 17.42 4.98
N THR A 121 9.94 18.43 4.17
CA THR A 121 8.55 18.68 3.74
C THR A 121 8.01 17.52 2.89
N LEU A 122 8.79 17.05 1.92
CA LEU A 122 8.44 15.90 1.08
C LEU A 122 8.29 14.62 1.91
N LEU A 123 9.21 14.37 2.85
CA LEU A 123 9.15 13.25 3.77
C LEU A 123 7.88 13.29 4.63
N PHE A 124 7.54 14.47 5.16
CA PHE A 124 6.33 14.65 5.98
C PHE A 124 5.06 14.37 5.17
N ILE A 125 4.96 14.90 3.95
CA ILE A 125 3.85 14.63 3.03
C ILE A 125 3.77 13.13 2.73
N ALA A 126 4.90 12.47 2.44
CA ALA A 126 4.93 11.03 2.21
C ALA A 126 4.38 10.23 3.41
N CYS A 127 4.79 10.59 4.63
CA CYS A 127 4.28 9.97 5.85
C CYS A 127 2.76 10.10 5.98
N ILE A 128 2.16 11.24 5.62
CA ILE A 128 0.70 11.40 5.62
C ILE A 128 0.05 10.40 4.65
N PHE A 129 0.55 10.28 3.42
CA PHE A 129 0.03 9.31 2.45
C PHE A 129 0.15 7.85 2.95
N LEU A 130 1.27 7.52 3.60
CA LEU A 130 1.47 6.18 4.19
C LEU A 130 0.48 5.88 5.32
N VAL A 131 0.21 6.86 6.20
CA VAL A 131 -0.79 6.71 7.27
C VAL A 131 -2.19 6.54 6.67
N LEU A 132 -2.56 7.35 5.67
CA LEU A 132 -3.85 7.24 5.00
C LEU A 132 -4.03 5.87 4.34
N GLU A 133 -2.98 5.33 3.71
CA GLU A 133 -3.00 3.98 3.16
C GLU A 133 -3.13 2.92 4.26
N ALA A 134 -2.35 3.02 5.34
CA ALA A 134 -2.42 2.05 6.44
C ALA A 134 -3.83 1.97 7.04
N ARG A 135 -4.50 3.12 7.21
CA ARG A 135 -5.89 3.17 7.67
C ARG A 135 -6.86 2.58 6.64
N SER A 136 -6.60 2.76 5.35
CA SER A 136 -7.40 2.16 4.29
C SER A 136 -7.29 0.63 4.27
N SER A 137 -6.09 0.08 4.52
CA SER A 137 -5.89 -1.38 4.63
C SER A 137 -6.74 -2.00 5.73
N LEU A 138 -6.80 -1.36 6.90
CA LEU A 138 -7.61 -1.86 8.03
C LEU A 138 -9.10 -1.88 7.70
N ARG A 139 -9.59 -0.88 6.96
CA ARG A 139 -10.99 -0.85 6.49
C ARG A 139 -11.31 -1.91 5.44
N GLY A 140 -10.30 -2.33 4.65
CA GLY A 140 -10.46 -3.42 3.69
C GLY A 140 -10.74 -4.77 4.38
N ASN A 141 -10.04 -5.05 5.48
CA ASN A 141 -10.23 -6.28 6.26
C ASN A 141 -11.65 -6.40 6.84
N ASP A 142 -12.22 -5.28 7.31
CA ASP A 142 -13.62 -5.23 7.78
C ASP A 142 -14.61 -5.55 6.66
N ARG A 143 -14.33 -5.18 5.40
CA ARG A 143 -15.19 -5.52 4.25
C ARG A 143 -15.15 -7.00 3.92
N GLU A 144 -13.96 -7.60 3.91
CA GLU A 144 -13.80 -9.05 3.70
C GLU A 144 -14.55 -9.85 4.78
N LEU A 145 -14.44 -9.42 6.04
CA LEU A 145 -15.11 -10.07 7.15
C LEU A 145 -16.64 -9.96 7.03
N ARG A 146 -17.17 -8.78 6.66
CA ARG A 146 -18.60 -8.61 6.40
C ARG A 146 -19.10 -9.47 5.26
N PHE A 147 -18.34 -9.55 4.17
CA PHE A 147 -18.68 -10.40 3.04
C PHE A 147 -18.71 -11.89 3.42
N PHE A 148 -17.76 -12.33 4.25
CA PHE A 148 -17.75 -13.68 4.79
C PHE A 148 -19.02 -13.96 5.62
N TYR A 149 -19.38 -13.08 6.54
CA TYR A 149 -20.61 -13.24 7.33
C TYR A 149 -21.88 -13.17 6.47
N GLU A 150 -21.91 -12.36 5.42
CA GLU A 150 -23.02 -12.32 4.47
C GLU A 150 -23.19 -13.66 3.74
N LEU A 151 -22.08 -14.28 3.32
CA LEU A 151 -22.10 -15.60 2.70
C LEU A 151 -22.59 -16.68 3.67
N GLU A 152 -22.11 -16.69 4.92
CA GLU A 152 -22.56 -17.66 5.93
C GLU A 152 -24.04 -17.52 6.25
N ALA A 153 -24.54 -16.28 6.39
CA ALA A 153 -25.95 -16.03 6.62
C ALA A 153 -26.82 -16.56 5.46
N ARG A 154 -26.39 -16.36 4.20
CA ARG A 154 -27.08 -16.88 3.02
C ARG A 154 -27.02 -18.41 2.91
N ARG A 155 -25.96 -19.05 3.41
CA ARG A 155 -25.88 -20.52 3.51
C ARG A 155 -26.84 -21.06 4.55
N GLY A 156 -26.88 -20.48 5.74
CA GLY A 156 -27.80 -20.87 6.81
C GLY A 156 -29.28 -20.62 6.47
N ALA A 157 -29.56 -19.65 5.60
CA ALA A 157 -30.91 -19.34 5.12
C ALA A 157 -31.39 -20.22 3.96
N ARG A 158 -30.57 -21.08 3.36
CA ARG A 158 -31.05 -22.11 2.42
C ARG A 158 -31.69 -23.24 3.22
N PRO A 159 -33.02 -23.46 3.13
CA PRO A 159 -33.58 -24.72 3.60
C PRO A 159 -32.94 -25.85 2.78
N THR A 160 -32.67 -26.96 3.44
CA THR A 160 -32.17 -28.21 2.85
C THR A 160 -33.04 -28.65 1.67
N GLU A 161 -32.74 -28.20 0.45
CA GLU A 161 -33.35 -28.75 -0.78
C GLU A 161 -33.02 -30.25 -0.96
N THR A 162 -32.06 -30.78 -0.18
CA THR A 162 -31.73 -32.21 -0.12
C THR A 162 -32.82 -33.07 0.54
N SER A 163 -33.69 -32.52 1.42
CA SER A 163 -34.75 -33.32 2.06
C SER A 163 -36.01 -33.46 1.21
N ALA A 164 -36.26 -32.53 0.28
CA ALA A 164 -37.43 -32.58 -0.58
C ALA A 164 -37.30 -33.62 -1.72
N SER A 165 -36.08 -33.91 -2.18
CA SER A 165 -35.83 -34.96 -3.17
C SER A 165 -35.94 -36.38 -2.60
N ASP A 166 -35.64 -36.58 -1.31
CA ASP A 166 -35.78 -37.88 -0.64
C ASP A 166 -37.23 -38.18 -0.27
N GLU A 167 -38.01 -37.18 0.18
CA GLU A 167 -39.46 -37.37 0.45
C GLU A 167 -40.26 -37.60 -0.84
N ALA A 168 -39.90 -36.93 -1.95
CA ALA A 168 -40.56 -37.14 -3.25
C ALA A 168 -40.23 -38.52 -3.87
N GLN A 169 -39.10 -39.14 -3.53
CA GLN A 169 -38.78 -40.52 -3.93
C GLN A 169 -39.41 -41.57 -3.00
N ALA A 170 -39.57 -41.27 -1.71
CA ALA A 170 -40.27 -42.15 -0.77
C ALA A 170 -41.78 -42.22 -1.03
N GLY A 171 -42.43 -41.11 -1.43
CA GLY A 171 -43.86 -41.07 -1.75
C GLY A 171 -44.27 -41.75 -3.06
N LYS A 172 -43.33 -42.13 -3.93
CA LYS A 172 -43.59 -42.85 -5.19
C LYS A 172 -43.43 -44.37 -5.09
N ARG A 173 -43.02 -44.89 -3.93
CA ARG A 173 -42.80 -46.33 -3.69
C ARG A 173 -43.83 -46.97 -2.75
N SER A 174 -44.87 -46.25 -2.33
CA SER A 174 -45.96 -46.78 -1.49
C SER A 174 -47.29 -46.88 -2.22
#